data_AF-A0A3C1C1V2-F1
#
_entry.id   AF-A0A3C1C1V2-F1
#
_cell.length_a   1.000
_cell.length_b   1.000
_cell.length_c   1.000
_cell.angle_alpha   90.00
_cell.angle_beta   90.00
_cell.angle_gamma   90.00
#
_symmetry.space_group_name_H-M   'P 1'
#
loop_
_entity.id
_entity.type
_entity.pdbx_description
1 polymer ?
#
loop_
_entity_poly.entity_id
_entity_poly.type
_entity_poly.pdbx_seq_one_letter_code
_entity_poly.pdbx_strand_id
1 'polypeptide(L)'
;MERLLLIIDPQHAFCRLKGSLAKAFGHGELAVIAERVRALESFLQGYPYPNEVVLVRSEYSPGQFTGGDLGHPFSRVCVPGNAADCEWCLSASAFARKRVVTKFEESAASAPGFLEGMQALAGGGLSQVLVAGFLTTSCVLKTALDLRSALPKSVEVGLLEGLTASRASSYVASAGNVSRHEAALRKMQSAGIRIIPPVRGDTRDVRHGHSPQARRTCPYRKESIC
;
A
#
# COMPACT_ATOMS: atom_id res chain seq x y z
N MET A 1 7.65 -16.79 12.72
CA MET A 1 7.35 -15.85 11.63
C MET A 1 8.38 -14.76 11.71
N GLU A 2 9.24 -14.61 10.70
CA GLU A 2 10.35 -13.66 10.75
C GLU A 2 9.91 -12.26 10.32
N ARG A 3 8.99 -12.19 9.35
CA ARG A 3 8.52 -10.94 8.75
C ARG A 3 7.00 -10.84 8.81
N LEU A 4 6.50 -9.61 8.89
CA LEU A 4 5.09 -9.27 8.72
C LEU A 4 4.95 -8.14 7.71
N LEU A 5 3.97 -8.24 6.81
CA LEU A 5 3.59 -7.18 5.88
C LEU A 5 2.22 -6.61 6.30
N LEU A 6 2.18 -5.32 6.58
CA LEU A 6 0.97 -4.56 6.86
C LEU A 6 0.58 -3.74 5.63
N ILE A 7 -0.65 -3.92 5.14
CA ILE A 7 -1.22 -3.12 4.06
C ILE A 7 -2.32 -2.24 4.63
N ILE A 8 -2.07 -0.94 4.71
CA ILE A 8 -2.95 0.03 5.35
C ILE A 8 -3.93 0.63 4.35
N ASP A 9 -5.22 0.55 4.69
CA ASP A 9 -6.35 1.17 4.01
C ASP A 9 -6.35 1.06 2.47
N PRO A 10 -6.19 -0.14 1.87
CA PRO A 10 -6.39 -0.34 0.45
C PRO A 10 -7.90 -0.35 0.11
N GLN A 11 -8.64 0.69 0.53
CA GLN A 11 -10.10 0.81 0.41
C GLN A 11 -10.52 1.83 -0.64
N HIS A 12 -11.70 1.63 -1.22
CA HIS A 12 -12.30 2.44 -2.28
C HIS A 12 -12.35 3.93 -1.95
N ALA A 13 -12.62 4.26 -0.68
CA ALA A 13 -12.60 5.62 -0.16
C ALA A 13 -11.34 6.40 -0.56
N PHE A 14 -10.18 5.73 -0.62
CA PHE A 14 -8.87 6.34 -0.84
C PHE A 14 -8.35 6.16 -2.26
N CYS A 15 -8.80 5.13 -3.00
CA CYS A 15 -8.17 4.79 -4.28
C CYS A 15 -9.12 4.72 -5.49
N ARG A 16 -10.42 4.99 -5.34
CA ARG A 16 -11.37 5.03 -6.46
C ARG A 16 -11.92 6.43 -6.68
N LEU A 17 -12.23 6.75 -7.94
CA LEU A 17 -12.84 8.03 -8.34
C LEU A 17 -14.19 8.28 -7.63
N LYS A 18 -14.92 7.22 -7.28
CA LYS A 18 -16.18 7.31 -6.53
C LYS A 18 -16.00 7.35 -5.00
N GLY A 19 -14.78 7.19 -4.48
CA GLY A 19 -14.50 7.20 -3.05
C GLY A 19 -14.52 8.62 -2.46
N SER A 20 -14.69 8.74 -1.15
CA SER A 20 -14.75 10.04 -0.47
C SER A 20 -13.54 10.94 -0.73
N LEU A 21 -12.32 10.40 -0.85
CA LEU A 21 -11.13 11.23 -1.10
C LEU A 21 -11.23 11.97 -2.44
N ALA A 22 -11.63 11.27 -3.50
CA ALA A 22 -11.79 11.85 -4.83
C ALA A 22 -12.94 12.86 -4.88
N LYS A 23 -14.06 12.57 -4.18
CA LYS A 23 -15.19 13.49 -4.07
C LYS A 23 -14.84 14.77 -3.33
N ALA A 24 -14.02 14.68 -2.28
CA ALA A 24 -13.66 15.82 -1.44
C ALA A 24 -12.57 16.70 -2.05
N PHE A 25 -11.58 16.11 -2.73
CA PHE A 25 -10.39 16.83 -3.17
C PHE A 25 -10.16 16.82 -4.69
N GLY A 26 -11.00 16.13 -5.44
CA GLY A 26 -10.92 16.02 -6.89
C GLY A 26 -10.17 14.77 -7.36
N HIS A 27 -10.47 14.35 -8.60
CA HIS A 27 -9.91 13.12 -9.19
C HIS A 27 -8.40 13.18 -9.41
N GLY A 28 -7.84 14.36 -9.71
CA GLY A 28 -6.41 14.55 -9.94
C GLY A 28 -5.56 14.15 -8.73
N GLU A 29 -6.12 14.17 -7.53
CA GLU A 29 -5.43 13.77 -6.30
C GLU A 29 -5.13 12.27 -6.25
N LEU A 30 -5.77 11.45 -7.10
CA LEU A 30 -5.60 9.99 -7.12
C LEU A 30 -4.49 9.49 -8.04
N ALA A 31 -3.83 10.34 -8.85
CA ALA A 31 -2.89 9.88 -9.87
C ALA A 31 -1.81 8.92 -9.31
N VAL A 32 -1.11 9.35 -8.26
CA VAL A 32 -0.06 8.56 -7.61
C VAL A 32 -0.63 7.33 -6.89
N ILE A 33 -1.81 7.48 -6.27
CA ILE A 33 -2.48 6.37 -5.56
C ILE A 33 -2.85 5.26 -6.55
N ALA A 34 -3.40 5.60 -7.72
CA ALA A 34 -3.79 4.64 -8.74
C ALA A 34 -2.60 3.82 -9.28
N GLU A 35 -1.45 4.47 -9.48
CA GLU A 35 -0.19 3.78 -9.83
C GLU A 35 0.24 2.80 -8.74
N ARG A 36 0.17 3.23 -7.48
CA ARG A 36 0.61 2.43 -6.33
C ARG A 36 -0.34 1.29 -6.00
N VAL A 37 -1.64 1.42 -6.28
CA VAL A 37 -2.59 0.29 -6.23
C VAL A 37 -2.18 -0.81 -7.20
N ARG A 38 -1.84 -0.48 -8.46
CA ARG A 38 -1.39 -1.47 -9.45
C ARG A 38 -0.10 -2.16 -9.03
N ALA A 39 0.86 -1.39 -8.51
CA ALA A 39 2.12 -1.92 -8.01
C ALA A 39 1.89 -2.85 -6.80
N LEU A 40 1.03 -2.44 -5.86
CA LEU A 40 0.66 -3.23 -4.70
C LEU A 40 -0.05 -4.53 -5.09
N GLU A 41 -0.97 -4.50 -6.05
CA GLU A 41 -1.64 -5.68 -6.55
C GLU A 41 -0.66 -6.67 -7.20
N SER A 42 0.24 -6.17 -8.06
CA SER A 42 1.28 -7.00 -8.68
C SER A 42 2.22 -7.60 -7.63
N PHE A 43 2.61 -6.80 -6.63
CA PHE A 43 3.47 -7.24 -5.53
C PHE A 43 2.80 -8.36 -4.72
N LEU A 44 1.51 -8.20 -4.36
CA LEU A 44 0.78 -9.18 -3.56
C LEU A 44 0.51 -10.49 -4.30
N GLN A 45 0.34 -10.46 -5.63
CA GLN A 45 0.20 -11.66 -6.45
C GLN A 45 1.49 -12.50 -6.49
N GLY A 46 2.66 -11.83 -6.48
CA GLY A 46 3.96 -12.48 -6.44
C GLY A 46 4.50 -12.75 -5.04
N TYR A 47 3.79 -12.36 -3.97
CA TYR A 47 4.30 -12.45 -2.60
C TYR A 47 4.25 -13.89 -2.08
N PRO A 48 5.40 -14.52 -1.76
CA PRO A 48 5.45 -15.95 -1.46
C PRO A 48 4.92 -16.32 -0.07
N TYR A 49 4.67 -15.34 0.81
CA TYR A 49 4.28 -15.56 2.21
C TYR A 49 2.90 -14.96 2.54
N PRO A 50 1.79 -15.44 1.94
CA PRO A 50 0.47 -14.82 2.10
C PRO A 50 -0.03 -14.79 3.56
N ASN A 51 0.38 -15.76 4.39
CA ASN A 51 0.01 -15.82 5.82
C ASN A 51 0.71 -14.75 6.67
N GLU A 52 1.77 -14.13 6.15
CA GLU A 52 2.50 -13.04 6.80
C GLU A 52 1.91 -11.65 6.43
N VAL A 53 0.79 -11.61 5.70
CA VAL A 53 0.15 -10.35 5.31
C VAL A 53 -1.07 -10.07 6.18
N VAL A 54 -1.11 -8.85 6.72
CA VAL A 54 -2.27 -8.28 7.42
C VAL A 54 -2.77 -7.10 6.62
N LEU A 55 -4.04 -7.17 6.22
CA LEU A 55 -4.76 -6.05 5.65
C LEU A 55 -5.39 -5.24 6.79
N VAL A 56 -5.21 -3.94 6.77
CA VAL A 56 -5.85 -3.03 7.71
C VAL A 56 -6.90 -2.25 6.96
N ARG A 57 -8.15 -2.31 7.41
CA ARG A 57 -9.23 -1.44 6.95
C ARG A 57 -9.60 -0.43 8.01
N SER A 58 -10.07 0.71 7.56
CA SER A 58 -10.72 1.71 8.37
C SER A 58 -12.23 1.53 8.39
N GLU A 59 -12.82 1.75 9.55
CA GLU A 59 -14.24 1.99 9.75
C GLU A 59 -14.38 3.20 10.67
N TYR A 60 -14.92 4.31 10.17
CA TYR A 60 -14.94 5.58 10.91
C TYR A 60 -16.34 5.99 11.35
N SER A 61 -16.38 6.91 12.32
CA SER A 61 -17.63 7.58 12.67
C SER A 61 -17.96 8.69 11.66
N PRO A 62 -19.25 8.97 11.39
CA PRO A 62 -19.65 10.09 10.55
C PRO A 62 -19.06 11.42 11.04
N GLY A 63 -18.47 12.20 10.13
CA GLY A 63 -17.93 13.53 10.42
C GLY A 63 -16.61 13.56 11.21
N GLN A 64 -16.01 12.40 11.51
CA GLN A 64 -14.80 12.29 12.34
C GLN A 64 -13.65 13.18 11.86
N PHE A 65 -13.46 13.30 10.54
CA PHE A 65 -12.38 14.11 9.94
C PHE A 65 -12.84 15.45 9.37
N THR A 66 -14.07 15.85 9.63
CA THR A 66 -14.66 17.11 9.12
C THR A 66 -15.18 18.00 10.24
N GLY A 67 -14.75 17.75 11.48
CA GLY A 67 -15.22 18.51 12.65
C GLY A 67 -16.73 18.36 12.89
N GLY A 68 -17.33 17.25 12.46
CA GLY A 68 -18.77 17.02 12.53
C GLY A 68 -19.58 17.56 11.35
N ASP A 69 -18.96 18.22 10.35
CA ASP A 69 -19.68 18.65 9.14
C ASP A 69 -20.08 17.43 8.31
N LEU A 70 -21.37 17.07 8.36
CA LEU A 70 -21.95 15.96 7.61
C LEU A 70 -22.21 16.30 6.13
N GLY A 71 -22.21 17.58 5.75
CA GLY A 71 -22.37 18.03 4.36
C GLY A 71 -21.10 17.90 3.53
N HIS A 72 -19.93 17.85 4.17
CA HIS A 72 -18.65 17.69 3.50
C HIS A 72 -18.54 16.32 2.80
N PRO A 73 -18.02 16.21 1.55
CA PRO A 73 -17.96 14.93 0.83
C PRO A 73 -17.09 13.85 1.50
N PHE A 74 -16.18 14.26 2.40
CA PHE A 74 -15.33 13.39 3.20
C PHE A 74 -15.97 12.94 4.53
N SER A 75 -17.16 13.44 4.88
CA SER A 75 -17.81 13.17 6.17
C SER A 75 -18.22 11.70 6.33
N ARG A 76 -18.33 10.96 5.23
CA ARG A 76 -18.75 9.55 5.18
C ARG A 76 -17.64 8.59 4.75
N VAL A 77 -16.38 9.03 4.82
CA VAL A 77 -15.22 8.21 4.50
C VAL A 77 -15.23 6.95 5.36
N CYS A 78 -15.23 5.79 4.71
CA CYS A 78 -15.29 4.46 5.35
C CYS A 78 -16.27 4.34 6.54
N VAL A 79 -17.44 4.98 6.50
CA VAL A 79 -18.47 4.83 7.55
C VAL A 79 -19.18 3.47 7.38
N PRO A 80 -19.36 2.66 8.44
CA PRO A 80 -20.14 1.43 8.37
C PRO A 80 -21.52 1.64 7.72
N GLY A 81 -21.88 0.76 6.78
CA GLY A 81 -23.11 0.89 5.98
C GLY A 81 -22.96 1.73 4.70
N ASN A 82 -21.89 2.51 4.54
CA ASN A 82 -21.50 3.11 3.26
C ASN A 82 -20.60 2.13 2.48
N ALA A 83 -21.19 1.05 1.97
CA ALA A 83 -20.46 -0.06 1.37
C ALA A 83 -19.42 0.39 0.34
N ALA A 84 -19.77 1.35 -0.52
CA ALA A 84 -18.92 1.79 -1.63
C ALA A 84 -17.54 2.28 -1.20
N ASP A 85 -17.41 2.91 -0.04
CA ASP A 85 -16.14 3.45 0.48
C ASP A 85 -15.34 2.40 1.24
N CYS A 86 -16.02 1.53 1.98
CA CYS A 86 -15.41 0.50 2.82
C CYS A 86 -14.86 -0.69 2.02
N GLU A 87 -15.32 -0.89 0.78
CA GLU A 87 -14.85 -1.95 -0.13
C GLU A 87 -13.35 -1.87 -0.44
N TRP A 88 -12.75 -3.01 -0.75
CA TRP A 88 -11.32 -3.09 -1.10
C TRP A 88 -11.03 -2.63 -2.53
N CYS A 89 -9.93 -1.90 -2.71
CA CYS A 89 -9.42 -1.53 -4.03
C CYS A 89 -8.67 -2.66 -4.75
N LEU A 90 -8.32 -3.72 -4.02
CA LEU A 90 -7.54 -4.85 -4.52
C LEU A 90 -8.47 -5.99 -4.97
N SER A 91 -8.04 -6.79 -5.96
CA SER A 91 -8.80 -7.97 -6.38
C SER A 91 -8.96 -9.02 -5.26
N ALA A 92 -9.97 -9.88 -5.38
CA ALA A 92 -10.22 -10.99 -4.46
C ALA A 92 -9.01 -11.92 -4.29
N SER A 93 -8.31 -12.22 -5.39
CA SER A 93 -7.06 -12.97 -5.37
C SER A 93 -5.99 -12.31 -4.50
N ALA A 94 -5.94 -10.98 -4.47
CA ALA A 94 -4.96 -10.24 -3.69
C ALA A 94 -5.25 -10.25 -2.18
N PHE A 95 -6.42 -10.67 -1.70
CA PHE A 95 -6.73 -10.78 -0.27
C PHE A 95 -7.05 -12.18 0.26
N ALA A 96 -7.15 -13.19 -0.61
CA ALA A 96 -7.34 -14.56 -0.18
C ALA A 96 -6.24 -14.98 0.83
N ARG A 97 -6.67 -15.59 1.96
CA ARG A 97 -5.81 -16.12 3.05
C ARG A 97 -5.04 -15.07 3.87
N LYS A 98 -5.46 -13.80 3.84
CA LYS A 98 -4.84 -12.73 4.63
C LYS A 98 -5.64 -12.44 5.89
N ARG A 99 -4.94 -12.03 6.96
CA ARG A 99 -5.59 -11.54 8.17
C ARG A 99 -6.12 -10.13 7.92
N VAL A 100 -7.28 -9.81 8.50
CA VAL A 100 -7.87 -8.47 8.40
C VAL A 100 -7.97 -7.87 9.80
N VAL A 101 -7.56 -6.61 9.92
CA VAL A 101 -7.71 -5.80 11.13
C VAL A 101 -8.57 -4.59 10.77
N THR A 102 -9.55 -4.28 11.61
CA THR A 102 -10.35 -3.06 11.50
C THR A 102 -9.85 -2.03 12.50
N LYS A 103 -9.50 -0.84 12.03
CA LYS A 103 -9.16 0.32 12.86
C LYS A 103 -10.25 1.39 12.79
N PHE A 104 -10.39 2.15 13.87
CA PHE A 104 -11.40 3.20 14.01
C PHE A 104 -10.80 4.62 14.05
N GLU A 105 -9.47 4.71 14.05
CA GLU A 105 -8.71 5.95 14.00
C GLU A 105 -7.66 5.89 12.87
N GLU A 106 -6.88 6.96 12.71
CA GLU A 106 -5.81 7.02 11.70
C GLU A 106 -4.83 5.84 11.82
N SER A 107 -4.46 5.46 13.04
CA SER A 107 -3.47 4.42 13.32
C SER A 107 -4.06 3.04 13.43
N ALA A 108 -3.44 2.02 12.83
CA ALA A 108 -3.77 0.62 13.09
C ALA A 108 -3.55 0.23 14.55
N ALA A 109 -2.67 0.94 15.26
CA ALA A 109 -2.43 0.74 16.69
C ALA A 109 -3.67 1.01 17.57
N SER A 110 -4.66 1.75 17.05
CA SER A 110 -5.94 1.98 17.74
C SER A 110 -6.89 0.79 17.65
N ALA A 111 -6.63 -0.17 16.75
CA ALA A 111 -7.50 -1.32 16.60
C ALA A 111 -7.43 -2.21 17.85
N PRO A 112 -8.58 -2.69 18.37
CA PRO A 112 -8.60 -3.56 19.53
C PRO A 112 -7.67 -4.77 19.38
N GLY A 113 -6.79 -4.98 20.36
CA GLY A 113 -5.84 -6.09 20.40
C GLY A 113 -4.69 -6.03 19.39
N PHE A 114 -4.59 -5.00 18.56
CA PHE A 114 -3.57 -4.94 17.51
C PHE A 114 -2.16 -4.86 18.08
N LEU A 115 -1.89 -3.90 18.98
CA LEU A 115 -0.55 -3.73 19.55
C LEU A 115 -0.14 -4.94 20.40
N GLU A 116 -1.05 -5.48 21.20
CA GLU A 116 -0.84 -6.68 22.01
C GLU A 116 -0.46 -7.87 21.11
N GLY A 117 -1.18 -8.05 20.01
CA GLY A 117 -0.86 -9.07 19.01
C GLY A 117 0.52 -8.85 18.37
N MET A 118 0.86 -7.61 18.02
CA MET A 118 2.17 -7.27 17.45
C MET A 118 3.32 -7.52 18.44
N GLN A 119 3.11 -7.22 19.72
CA GLN A 119 4.09 -7.50 20.78
C GLN A 119 4.23 -9.00 21.05
N ALA A 120 3.13 -9.76 21.03
CA ALA A 120 3.19 -11.22 21.13
C ALA A 120 3.95 -11.84 19.95
N LEU A 121 3.74 -11.34 18.73
CA LEU A 121 4.50 -11.77 17.56
C LEU A 121 6.00 -11.44 17.69
N ALA A 122 6.33 -10.26 18.22
CA ALA A 122 7.72 -9.88 18.53
C ALA A 122 8.37 -10.84 19.54
N GLY A 123 7.66 -11.20 20.62
CA GLY A 123 8.11 -12.23 21.57
C GLY A 123 8.26 -13.62 20.95
N GLY A 124 7.49 -13.91 19.90
CA GLY A 124 7.52 -15.15 19.12
C GLY A 124 8.53 -15.19 17.97
N GLY A 125 9.46 -14.23 17.88
CA GLY A 125 10.54 -14.23 16.90
C GLY A 125 10.29 -13.43 15.63
N LEU A 126 9.25 -12.58 15.58
CA LEU A 126 9.14 -11.55 14.55
C LEU A 126 10.34 -10.61 14.64
N SER A 127 11.04 -10.40 13.53
CA SER A 127 12.20 -9.50 13.44
C SER A 127 11.95 -8.31 12.53
N GLN A 128 10.93 -8.33 11.68
CA GLN A 128 10.64 -7.23 10.75
C GLN A 128 9.15 -7.00 10.51
N VAL A 129 8.73 -5.74 10.53
CA VAL A 129 7.40 -5.27 10.11
C VAL A 129 7.56 -4.32 8.94
N LEU A 130 7.01 -4.69 7.79
CA LEU A 130 6.95 -3.87 6.58
C LEU A 130 5.58 -3.22 6.47
N VAL A 131 5.54 -1.92 6.20
CA VAL A 131 4.31 -1.12 6.08
C VAL A 131 4.16 -0.61 4.66
N ALA A 132 2.98 -0.82 4.09
CA ALA A 132 2.57 -0.32 2.77
C ALA A 132 1.12 0.21 2.81
N GLY A 133 0.63 0.83 1.73
CA GLY A 133 -0.75 1.29 1.61
C GLY A 133 -0.93 2.82 1.64
N PHE A 134 -2.08 3.27 2.15
CA PHE A 134 -2.58 4.63 1.94
C PHE A 134 -3.15 5.25 3.23
N LEU A 135 -3.09 6.57 3.46
CA LEU A 135 -2.19 7.53 2.80
C LEU A 135 -0.86 7.59 3.55
N THR A 136 0.25 7.77 2.83
CA THR A 136 1.61 7.87 3.41
C THR A 136 1.70 8.97 4.46
N THR A 137 0.98 10.08 4.26
CA THR A 137 1.02 11.28 5.10
C THR A 137 0.05 11.26 6.29
N SER A 138 -0.77 10.20 6.46
CA SER A 138 -1.70 10.07 7.59
C SER A 138 -1.64 8.66 8.19
N CYS A 139 -2.52 7.75 7.76
CA CYS A 139 -2.70 6.43 8.39
C CYS A 139 -1.42 5.61 8.41
N VAL A 140 -0.69 5.61 7.30
CA VAL A 140 0.59 4.89 7.19
C VAL A 140 1.65 5.51 8.10
N LEU A 141 1.82 6.83 8.06
CA LEU A 141 2.75 7.56 8.93
C LEU A 141 2.46 7.29 10.41
N LYS A 142 1.21 7.48 10.83
CA LYS A 142 0.82 7.31 12.24
C LYS A 142 1.01 5.86 12.69
N THR A 143 0.60 4.91 11.87
CA THR A 143 0.77 3.48 12.16
C THR A 143 2.24 3.10 12.29
N ALA A 144 3.10 3.54 11.36
CA ALA A 144 4.53 3.21 11.40
C ALA A 144 5.22 3.80 12.64
N LEU A 145 4.88 5.04 13.00
CA LEU A 145 5.39 5.68 14.22
C LEU A 145 4.94 4.95 15.49
N ASP A 146 3.66 4.58 15.58
CA ASP A 146 3.13 3.88 16.75
C ASP A 146 3.74 2.49 16.89
N LEU A 147 3.90 1.75 15.79
CA LEU A 147 4.60 0.46 15.77
C LEU A 147 6.03 0.60 16.26
N ARG A 148 6.77 1.59 15.75
CA ARG A 148 8.16 1.81 16.16
C ARG A 148 8.26 2.17 17.64
N SER A 149 7.32 2.93 18.17
CA SER A 149 7.27 3.26 19.60
C SER A 149 6.91 2.05 20.47
N ALA A 150 6.02 1.17 20.01
CA ALA A 150 5.49 0.06 20.80
C ALA A 150 6.32 -1.23 20.73
N LEU A 151 7.06 -1.43 19.63
CA LEU A 151 7.85 -2.64 19.39
C LEU A 151 9.29 -2.52 19.91
N PRO A 152 9.89 -3.63 20.40
CA PRO A 152 11.27 -3.62 20.84
C PRO A 152 12.22 -3.28 19.69
N LYS A 153 13.39 -2.71 20.01
CA LYS A 153 14.40 -2.30 19.02
C LYS A 153 14.92 -3.45 18.14
N SER A 154 14.80 -4.69 18.61
CA SER A 154 15.14 -5.90 17.85
C SER A 154 14.22 -6.15 16.65
N VAL A 155 13.02 -5.56 16.63
CA VAL A 155 12.11 -5.62 15.49
C VAL A 155 12.34 -4.41 14.59
N GLU A 156 12.77 -4.61 13.35
CA GLU A 156 12.87 -3.54 12.35
C GLU A 156 11.47 -3.13 11.87
N VAL A 157 11.20 -1.83 11.79
CA VAL A 157 10.00 -1.29 11.13
C VAL A 157 10.45 -0.62 9.83
N GLY A 158 9.92 -1.08 8.71
CA GLY A 158 10.24 -0.58 7.37
C GLY A 158 9.02 -0.07 6.62
N LEU A 159 9.18 1.00 5.84
CA LEU A 159 8.18 1.51 4.91
C LEU A 159 8.55 1.09 3.49
N LEU A 160 7.63 0.42 2.79
CA LEU A 160 7.77 0.09 1.38
C LEU A 160 7.31 1.28 0.53
N GLU A 161 8.18 2.26 0.31
CA GLU A 161 7.86 3.53 -0.36
C GLU A 161 7.23 3.30 -1.75
N GLY A 162 7.74 2.31 -2.49
CA GLY A 162 7.22 1.93 -3.81
C GLY A 162 5.78 1.41 -3.81
N LEU A 163 5.23 1.08 -2.64
CA LEU A 163 3.90 0.52 -2.42
C LEU A 163 3.04 1.40 -1.51
N THR A 164 3.46 2.64 -1.26
CA THR A 164 2.67 3.64 -0.53
C THR A 164 2.39 4.85 -1.41
N ALA A 165 1.29 5.54 -1.13
CA ALA A 165 1.02 6.82 -1.76
C ALA A 165 0.31 7.79 -0.84
N SER A 166 0.37 9.06 -1.19
CA SER A 166 -0.54 10.09 -0.70
C SER A 166 -1.25 10.76 -1.88
N ARG A 167 -2.11 11.73 -1.57
CA ARG A 167 -2.69 12.63 -2.59
C ARG A 167 -1.61 13.30 -3.43
N ALA A 168 -1.89 13.58 -4.71
CA ALA A 168 -0.96 14.26 -5.61
C ALA A 168 -0.44 15.59 -5.03
N SER A 169 -1.33 16.42 -4.47
CA SER A 169 -0.93 17.67 -3.79
C SER A 169 0.05 17.48 -2.62
N SER A 170 0.15 16.29 -2.01
CA SER A 170 1.11 16.04 -0.93
C SER A 170 2.57 15.95 -1.41
N TYR A 171 2.81 15.78 -2.72
CA TYR A 171 4.14 15.70 -3.31
C TYR A 171 4.67 17.06 -3.76
N VAL A 172 3.80 18.05 -3.89
CA VAL A 172 4.17 19.41 -4.30
C VAL A 172 4.84 20.12 -3.12
N ALA A 173 6.03 20.66 -3.35
CA ALA A 173 6.71 21.52 -2.39
C ALA A 173 6.09 22.93 -2.41
N SER A 174 5.89 23.53 -1.23
CA SER A 174 5.60 24.97 -1.12
C SER A 174 6.91 25.76 -1.05
N ALA A 175 6.94 27.00 -1.54
CA ALA A 175 8.15 27.83 -1.58
C ALA A 175 8.95 27.78 -0.25
N GLY A 176 10.21 27.31 -0.33
CA GLY A 176 11.13 27.20 0.81
C GLY A 176 10.96 25.97 1.72
N ASN A 177 9.92 25.14 1.53
CA ASN A 177 9.65 23.96 2.36
C ASN A 177 9.62 22.67 1.54
N VAL A 178 9.90 21.55 2.20
CA VAL A 178 9.70 20.22 1.61
C VAL A 178 8.20 19.91 1.45
N SER A 179 7.86 19.00 0.54
CA SER A 179 6.49 18.52 0.38
C SER A 179 6.00 17.79 1.64
N ARG A 180 4.67 17.68 1.82
CA ARG A 180 4.09 16.93 2.96
C ARG A 180 4.52 15.46 2.96
N HIS A 181 4.65 14.88 1.77
CA HIS A 181 5.13 13.50 1.63
C HIS A 181 6.58 13.36 2.10
N GLU A 182 7.47 14.22 1.62
CA GLU A 182 8.88 14.25 2.05
C GLU A 182 9.01 14.49 3.55
N ALA A 183 8.22 15.42 4.13
CA ALA A 183 8.17 15.65 5.56
C ALA A 183 7.75 14.39 6.34
N ALA A 184 6.79 13.61 5.82
CA ALA A 184 6.37 12.34 6.43
C ALA A 184 7.49 11.29 6.38
N LEU A 185 8.19 11.16 5.26
CA LEU A 185 9.34 10.24 5.13
C LEU A 185 10.46 10.60 6.11
N ARG A 186 10.85 11.89 6.18
CA ARG A 186 11.86 12.36 7.12
C ARG A 186 11.46 12.12 8.58
N LYS A 187 10.18 12.36 8.91
CA LYS A 187 9.65 12.07 10.24
C LYS A 187 9.78 10.58 10.57
N MET A 188 9.41 9.69 9.65
CA MET A 188 9.58 8.25 9.85
C MET A 188 11.05 7.86 10.03
N GLN A 189 11.95 8.37 9.18
CA GLN A 189 13.40 8.12 9.29
C GLN A 189 13.96 8.58 10.63
N SER A 190 13.60 9.78 11.10
CA SER A 190 14.04 10.29 12.40
C SER A 190 13.58 9.43 13.59
N ALA A 191 12.47 8.70 13.43
CA ALA A 191 11.98 7.76 14.44
C ALA A 191 12.67 6.38 14.36
N GLY A 192 13.60 6.17 13.42
CA GLY A 192 14.28 4.89 13.20
C GLY A 192 13.48 3.91 12.34
N ILE A 193 12.51 4.39 11.55
CA ILE A 193 11.82 3.59 10.53
C ILE A 193 12.64 3.60 9.25
N ARG A 194 12.93 2.42 8.71
CA ARG A 194 13.70 2.28 7.47
C ARG A 194 12.81 2.58 6.27
N ILE A 195 13.22 3.51 5.40
CA ILE A 195 12.55 3.71 4.11
C ILE A 195 13.18 2.78 3.09
N ILE A 196 12.36 1.89 2.52
CA ILE A 196 12.77 0.91 1.54
C ILE A 196 12.29 1.42 0.17
N PRO A 197 13.21 1.91 -0.68
CA PRO A 197 12.83 2.48 -1.96
C PRO A 197 12.25 1.40 -2.88
N PRO A 198 11.46 1.78 -3.90
CA PRO A 198 11.05 0.84 -4.94
C PRO A 198 12.28 0.20 -5.57
N VAL A 199 12.25 -1.13 -5.73
CA VAL A 199 13.22 -1.81 -6.60
C VAL A 199 12.99 -1.25 -8.00
N ARG A 200 13.98 -0.53 -8.54
CA ARG A 200 13.94 -0.10 -9.94
C ARG A 200 13.87 -1.35 -10.79
N GLY A 201 12.69 -1.67 -11.31
CA GLY A 201 12.57 -2.62 -12.39
C GLY A 201 13.45 -2.11 -13.52
N ASP A 202 14.42 -2.92 -13.92
CA ASP A 202 15.28 -2.71 -15.07
C ASP A 202 14.36 -2.41 -16.26
N THR A 203 14.22 -1.14 -16.61
CA THR A 203 13.49 -0.71 -17.81
C THR A 203 14.40 -1.00 -18.99
N ARG A 204 14.65 -2.29 -19.25
CA ARG A 204 15.20 -2.71 -20.53
C ARG A 204 14.11 -2.45 -21.56
N ASP A 205 14.20 -1.27 -22.15
CA ASP A 205 14.24 -1.09 -23.60
C ASP A 205 13.35 -2.11 -24.33
N VAL A 206 12.04 -1.87 -24.32
CA VAL A 206 11.15 -2.36 -25.38
C VAL A 206 11.48 -1.53 -26.62
N ARG A 207 12.70 -1.68 -27.15
CA ARG A 207 12.97 -1.34 -28.54
C ARG A 207 12.20 -2.36 -29.34
N HIS A 208 11.28 -1.86 -30.16
CA HIS A 208 10.65 -2.61 -31.23
C HIS A 208 11.71 -3.36 -32.03
N GLY A 209 11.89 -4.63 -31.71
CA GLY A 209 12.58 -5.58 -32.58
C GLY A 209 11.72 -5.79 -33.80
N HIS A 210 12.03 -5.09 -34.89
CA HIS A 210 11.68 -5.55 -36.22
C HIS A 210 12.21 -6.97 -36.38
N SER A 211 11.27 -7.91 -36.43
CA SER A 211 11.51 -9.31 -36.80
C SER A 211 12.06 -9.37 -38.22
N PRO A 212 13.28 -9.90 -38.46
CA PRO A 212 13.67 -10.30 -39.80
C PRO A 212 12.98 -11.63 -40.12
N GLN A 213 12.22 -11.61 -41.20
CA GLN A 213 11.54 -12.77 -41.78
C GLN A 213 12.45 -14.00 -41.86
N ALA A 214 11.90 -15.11 -41.37
CA ALA A 214 12.43 -16.45 -41.50
C ALA A 214 12.69 -16.82 -42.97
N ARG A 215 13.94 -17.16 -43.31
CA ARG A 215 14.25 -17.96 -44.50
C ARG A 215 14.20 -19.44 -44.14
N ARG A 216 13.32 -20.12 -44.86
CA ARG A 216 13.14 -21.57 -44.93
C ARG A 216 14.45 -22.27 -45.33
N THR A 217 14.80 -23.36 -44.66
CA THR A 217 15.33 -24.56 -45.32
C THR A 217 14.91 -25.80 -44.51
N CYS A 218 14.45 -26.82 -45.24
CA CYS A 218 13.87 -28.06 -44.76
C CYS A 218 14.92 -29.18 -44.89
N PRO A 219 15.17 -30.04 -43.89
CA PRO A 219 16.00 -31.22 -44.06
C PRO A 219 15.11 -32.47 -44.10
N TYR A 220 14.84 -32.99 -45.28
CA TYR A 220 14.43 -34.38 -45.47
C TYR A 220 15.35 -35.01 -46.52
N ARG A 221 16.29 -35.83 -46.05
CA ARG A 221 17.00 -36.83 -46.86
C ARG A 221 16.83 -38.17 -46.13
N LYS A 222 16.05 -39.06 -46.73
CA LYS A 222 16.17 -40.50 -46.54
C LYS A 222 16.25 -41.15 -47.91
N GLU A 223 17.22 -42.04 -48.03
CA GLU A 223 17.48 -43.03 -49.07
C GLU A 223 16.23 -43.93 -49.25
N SER A 224 15.93 -44.66 -50.33
CA SER A 224 16.72 -45.40 -51.32
C SER A 224 15.78 -45.85 -52.47
N ILE A 225 16.34 -46.25 -53.63
CA ILE A 225 16.02 -47.44 -54.48
C ILE A 225 16.29 -47.15 -55.98
N CYS A 226 17.03 -48.10 -56.57
CA CYS A 226 17.54 -48.24 -57.95
C CYS A 226 18.81 -47.45 -58.31
#